data_AF-A0A7J2YJR3-F1
#
_entry.id   AF-A0A7J2YJR3-F1
#
_cell.length_a   1.000
_cell.length_b   1.000
_cell.length_c   1.000
_cell.angle_alpha   90.00
_cell.angle_beta   90.00
_cell.angle_gamma   90.00
#
_symmetry.space_group_name_H-M   'P 1'
#
loop_
_entity.id
_entity.type
_entity.pdbx_description
1 polymer ?
#
loop_
_entity_poly.entity_id
_entity_poly.type
_entity_poly.pdbx_seq_one_letter_code
_entity_poly.pdbx_strand_id
1 'polypeptide(L)'
;MSRGKSAKILAPALIVVLALATIVPVIAVLMPSAQAQALNVAYLKVVTPAWKGTDVPDTPWTDTTKPPVFPTGTTWIERYNMTKIDSNGDPTLESNVVVGVYFVTPANPNPLPYKTFTPNGTGFVKIEWPKEWSNVTIAVKAKGWYGDKIGTDRLFSGIILSMITVNATESWYEQFNIPGSFGKNVTLQMDGTWTLANHDTYTDYFDFEKNGPVVLLNATPSNFAKNYSKPENAFVTICAVTWMKFHTHTWYSLKDNLSYAQVRVYDLNYSAHGVSATSPASLVGAAVTVGADGQTKWVPIPLQTMHLDLKKPFSEDFDPEVDPAN
;
A
#
# COMPACT_ATOMS: atom_id res chain seq x y z
N MET A 1 28.15 11.21 -57.70
CA MET A 1 26.94 11.61 -56.96
C MET A 1 26.80 10.78 -55.69
N SER A 2 26.53 11.45 -54.56
CA SER A 2 25.99 10.94 -53.29
C SER A 2 26.80 9.92 -52.45
N ARG A 3 27.85 10.38 -51.75
CA ARG A 3 28.36 9.75 -50.51
C ARG A 3 28.46 10.72 -49.31
N GLY A 4 27.67 11.80 -49.32
CA GLY A 4 27.82 12.91 -48.36
C GLY A 4 26.64 13.23 -47.46
N LYS A 5 25.52 12.47 -47.51
CA LYS A 5 24.29 12.83 -46.78
C LYS A 5 23.98 11.99 -45.53
N SER A 6 24.60 10.82 -45.36
CA SER A 6 24.26 9.93 -44.23
C SER A 6 25.01 10.27 -42.93
N ALA A 7 26.16 10.95 -42.99
CA ALA A 7 26.96 11.28 -41.80
C ALA A 7 26.40 12.46 -40.98
N LYS A 8 25.54 13.31 -41.57
CA LYS A 8 24.99 14.51 -40.91
C LYS A 8 23.75 14.25 -40.05
N ILE A 9 23.13 13.08 -40.19
CA ILE A 9 21.96 12.67 -39.40
C ILE A 9 22.37 11.71 -38.26
N LEU A 10 23.44 10.93 -38.47
CA LEU A 10 23.98 10.02 -37.46
C LEU A 10 24.68 10.74 -36.29
N ALA A 11 25.35 11.87 -36.54
CA ALA A 11 26.01 12.64 -35.48
C ALA A 11 25.03 13.24 -34.45
N PRO A 12 23.94 13.93 -34.83
CA PRO A 12 22.96 14.41 -33.86
C PRO A 12 22.13 13.27 -33.23
N ALA A 13 21.85 12.19 -33.96
CA ALA A 13 21.17 11.01 -33.40
C ALA A 13 22.03 10.30 -32.35
N LEU A 14 23.35 10.21 -32.55
CA LEU A 14 24.28 9.64 -31.57
C LEU A 14 24.44 10.53 -30.34
N ILE A 15 24.42 11.87 -30.50
CA ILE A 15 24.43 12.81 -29.37
C ILE A 15 23.13 12.72 -28.56
N VAL A 16 21.97 12.55 -29.22
CA VAL A 16 20.69 12.33 -28.52
C VAL A 16 20.68 10.97 -27.83
N VAL A 17 21.21 9.91 -28.44
CA VAL A 17 21.34 8.59 -27.79
C VAL A 17 22.36 8.60 -26.65
N LEU A 18 23.48 9.32 -26.76
CA LEU A 18 24.43 9.51 -25.65
C LEU A 18 23.83 10.38 -24.53
N ALA A 19 23.06 11.42 -24.87
CA ALA A 19 22.35 12.25 -23.90
C ALA A 19 21.24 11.47 -23.18
N LEU A 20 20.54 10.56 -23.88
CA LEU A 20 19.61 9.61 -23.27
C LEU A 20 20.32 8.52 -22.46
N ALA A 21 21.53 8.09 -22.87
CA ALA A 21 22.35 7.13 -22.12
C ALA A 21 23.01 7.76 -20.87
N THR A 22 23.19 9.08 -20.82
CA THR A 22 23.60 9.79 -19.60
C THR A 22 22.46 10.03 -18.60
N ILE A 23 21.22 9.71 -18.99
CA ILE A 23 20.06 9.58 -18.08
C ILE A 23 19.83 8.08 -17.78
N VAL A 24 20.89 7.28 -17.76
CA VAL A 24 20.89 6.11 -16.87
C VAL A 24 21.04 6.68 -15.47
N PRO A 25 20.01 6.57 -14.63
CA PRO A 25 19.92 7.39 -13.45
C PRO A 25 21.05 7.04 -12.49
N VAL A 26 21.51 8.08 -11.79
CA VAL A 26 22.38 8.09 -10.60
C VAL A 26 21.91 7.12 -9.48
N ILE A 27 20.82 6.37 -9.68
CA ILE A 27 20.31 5.27 -8.86
C ILE A 27 21.39 4.22 -8.54
N ALA A 28 22.37 3.98 -9.42
CA ALA A 28 23.42 2.99 -9.16
C ALA A 28 24.52 3.46 -8.18
N VAL A 29 24.69 4.76 -7.92
CA VAL A 29 25.86 5.28 -7.19
C VAL A 29 25.64 5.34 -5.67
N LEU A 30 24.41 5.19 -5.19
CA LEU A 30 24.09 5.11 -3.76
C LEU A 30 23.74 3.69 -3.28
N MET A 31 23.69 2.71 -4.18
CA MET A 31 23.57 1.31 -3.78
C MET A 31 24.97 0.74 -3.55
N PRO A 32 25.29 0.25 -2.34
CA PRO A 32 26.51 -0.49 -2.13
C PRO A 32 26.59 -1.64 -3.13
N SER A 33 27.72 -1.70 -3.86
CA SER A 33 28.07 -2.82 -4.73
C SER A 33 27.82 -4.15 -4.04
N ALA A 34 27.40 -5.16 -4.81
CA ALA A 34 27.00 -6.52 -4.44
C ALA A 34 28.01 -7.34 -3.60
N GLN A 35 28.42 -6.85 -2.44
CA GLN A 35 28.67 -7.67 -1.26
C GLN A 35 27.31 -8.06 -0.68
N ALA A 36 27.22 -9.24 -0.07
CA ALA A 36 26.02 -9.67 0.65
C ALA A 36 25.75 -8.69 1.80
N GLN A 37 25.01 -7.63 1.50
CA GLN A 37 24.67 -6.59 2.44
C GLN A 37 23.83 -7.22 3.54
N ALA A 38 24.21 -7.04 4.80
CA ALA A 38 23.45 -7.60 5.90
C ALA A 38 22.05 -6.95 5.90
N LEU A 39 21.01 -7.78 5.94
CA LEU A 39 19.63 -7.32 5.87
C LEU A 39 18.94 -7.42 7.23
N ASN A 40 18.09 -6.44 7.50
CA ASN A 40 16.99 -6.54 8.43
C ASN A 40 15.83 -7.24 7.74
N VAL A 41 15.09 -8.05 8.51
CA VAL A 41 13.93 -8.81 8.03
C VAL A 41 12.80 -8.62 9.02
N ALA A 42 11.60 -8.36 8.51
CA ALA A 42 10.38 -8.33 9.32
C ALA A 42 9.22 -9.02 8.59
N TYR A 43 8.27 -9.51 9.36
CA TYR A 43 7.01 -10.06 8.88
C TYR A 43 5.90 -9.05 9.12
N LEU A 44 5.08 -8.84 8.09
CA LEU A 44 3.84 -8.07 8.21
C LEU A 44 2.65 -8.99 8.00
N LYS A 45 1.59 -8.68 8.71
CA LYS A 45 0.25 -9.22 8.53
C LYS A 45 -0.65 -8.11 8.03
N VAL A 46 -0.85 -8.06 6.72
CA VAL A 46 -1.69 -7.06 6.04
C VAL A 46 -3.15 -7.48 6.17
N VAL A 47 -3.99 -6.57 6.67
CA VAL A 47 -5.39 -6.86 6.97
C VAL A 47 -6.36 -5.77 6.52
N THR A 48 -7.63 -6.13 6.30
CA THR A 48 -8.73 -5.16 6.20
C THR A 48 -9.34 -4.92 7.58
N PRO A 49 -10.16 -3.88 7.75
CA PRO A 49 -11.00 -3.71 8.94
C PRO A 49 -11.96 -4.88 9.19
N ALA A 50 -12.27 -5.69 8.17
CA ALA A 50 -13.13 -6.86 8.31
C ALA A 50 -12.41 -8.10 8.88
N TRP A 51 -11.07 -8.06 9.04
CA TRP A 51 -10.28 -9.19 9.50
C TRP A 51 -10.69 -9.65 10.90
N LYS A 52 -10.83 -10.97 11.06
CA LYS A 52 -10.99 -11.61 12.36
C LYS A 52 -9.90 -12.65 12.53
N GLY A 53 -9.01 -12.41 13.50
CA GLY A 53 -7.89 -13.27 13.78
C GLY A 53 -7.75 -13.68 15.24
N THR A 54 -6.69 -14.44 15.51
CA THR A 54 -6.34 -14.99 16.81
C THR A 54 -4.82 -15.10 16.96
N ASP A 55 -4.37 -15.29 18.20
CA ASP A 55 -2.97 -15.49 18.56
C ASP A 55 -2.51 -16.95 18.37
N VAL A 56 -3.43 -17.92 18.34
CA VAL A 56 -3.13 -19.36 18.17
C VAL A 56 -4.04 -19.96 17.10
N PRO A 57 -3.52 -20.74 16.14
CA PRO A 57 -4.33 -21.36 15.09
C PRO A 57 -5.57 -22.10 15.62
N ASP A 58 -6.70 -21.89 14.94
CA ASP A 58 -7.98 -22.59 15.17
C ASP A 58 -8.61 -22.42 16.57
N THR A 59 -8.15 -21.46 17.38
CA THR A 59 -8.75 -21.12 18.68
C THR A 59 -9.27 -19.68 18.70
N PRO A 60 -10.23 -19.35 19.59
CA PRO A 60 -10.57 -17.96 19.87
C PRO A 60 -9.33 -17.16 20.28
N TRP A 61 -9.36 -15.84 20.07
CA TRP A 61 -8.29 -14.96 20.51
C TRP A 61 -8.29 -14.90 22.04
N THR A 62 -7.31 -15.54 22.66
CA THR A 62 -7.26 -15.73 24.13
C THR A 62 -6.20 -14.87 24.79
N ASP A 63 -5.10 -14.59 24.08
CA ASP A 63 -4.04 -13.72 24.56
C ASP A 63 -4.06 -12.41 23.78
N THR A 64 -4.78 -11.45 24.34
CA THR A 64 -4.92 -10.11 23.78
C THR A 64 -3.62 -9.30 23.82
N THR A 65 -2.56 -9.78 24.48
CA THR A 65 -1.22 -9.14 24.41
C THR A 65 -0.48 -9.52 23.13
N LYS A 66 -0.96 -10.54 22.40
CA LYS A 66 -0.39 -10.99 21.13
C LYS A 66 -1.20 -10.51 19.93
N PRO A 67 -0.54 -10.23 18.80
CA PRO A 67 -1.22 -9.80 17.59
C PRO A 67 -2.08 -10.95 17.01
N PRO A 68 -3.32 -10.69 16.56
CA PRO A 68 -4.21 -11.71 16.01
C PRO A 68 -3.87 -12.04 14.55
N VAL A 69 -2.76 -12.75 14.33
CA VAL A 69 -2.19 -12.98 12.99
C VAL A 69 -2.76 -14.21 12.26
N PHE A 70 -3.37 -15.15 12.98
CA PHE A 70 -3.99 -16.35 12.41
C PHE A 70 -5.48 -16.11 12.13
N PRO A 71 -6.04 -16.59 10.99
CA PRO A 71 -7.44 -16.35 10.65
C PRO A 71 -8.42 -17.17 11.50
N THR A 72 -9.46 -16.53 12.03
CA THR A 72 -10.58 -17.18 12.76
C THR A 72 -11.97 -16.81 12.27
N GLY A 73 -12.06 -15.85 11.36
CA GLY A 73 -13.32 -15.51 10.68
C GLY A 73 -14.04 -16.72 10.09
N THR A 74 -15.34 -16.61 9.90
CA THR A 74 -16.15 -17.67 9.27
C THR A 74 -16.45 -17.35 7.82
N THR A 75 -16.52 -16.07 7.49
CA THR A 75 -16.73 -15.59 6.12
C THR A 75 -15.41 -15.38 5.39
N TRP A 76 -15.46 -15.32 4.06
CA TRP A 76 -14.27 -15.07 3.25
C TRP A 76 -13.58 -13.75 3.62
N ILE A 77 -14.34 -12.66 3.72
CA ILE A 77 -13.80 -11.31 3.96
C ILE A 77 -13.13 -11.19 5.33
N GLU A 78 -13.51 -12.03 6.29
CA GLU A 78 -12.90 -12.08 7.63
C GLU A 78 -11.60 -12.89 7.67
N ARG A 79 -11.37 -13.81 6.71
CA ARG A 79 -10.22 -14.74 6.67
C ARG A 79 -9.18 -14.48 5.58
N TYR A 80 -9.58 -13.89 4.46
CA TYR A 80 -8.78 -13.76 3.25
C TYR A 80 -8.87 -12.32 2.73
N ASN A 81 -8.23 -11.46 3.49
CA ASN A 81 -8.45 -10.02 3.51
C ASN A 81 -7.87 -9.26 2.31
N MET A 82 -6.77 -9.74 1.72
CA MET A 82 -6.00 -9.02 0.69
C MET A 82 -5.89 -9.85 -0.60
N THR A 83 -6.97 -10.53 -0.97
CA THR A 83 -7.04 -11.36 -2.16
C THR A 83 -7.77 -10.67 -3.30
N LYS A 84 -7.41 -11.03 -4.53
CA LYS A 84 -8.22 -10.72 -5.69
C LYS A 84 -9.53 -11.50 -5.65
N ILE A 85 -10.44 -11.01 -6.46
CA ILE A 85 -11.65 -11.69 -6.85
C ILE A 85 -11.56 -11.93 -8.36
N ASP A 86 -12.02 -13.09 -8.82
CA ASP A 86 -12.07 -13.42 -10.23
C ASP A 86 -13.27 -12.75 -10.93
N SER A 87 -13.41 -13.00 -12.24
CA SER A 87 -14.50 -12.43 -13.03
C SER A 87 -15.91 -12.88 -12.59
N ASN A 88 -16.01 -13.98 -11.85
CA ASN A 88 -17.27 -14.53 -11.33
C ASN A 88 -17.59 -14.01 -9.92
N GLY A 89 -16.77 -13.08 -9.42
CA GLY A 89 -16.89 -12.60 -8.05
C GLY A 89 -16.36 -13.60 -7.01
N ASP A 90 -15.69 -14.67 -7.44
CA ASP A 90 -15.14 -15.69 -6.54
C ASP A 90 -13.74 -15.29 -6.09
N PRO A 91 -13.43 -15.42 -4.79
CA PRO A 91 -12.12 -15.04 -4.32
C PRO A 91 -10.99 -15.98 -4.78
N THR A 92 -9.80 -15.42 -4.95
CA THR A 92 -8.60 -16.18 -5.33
C THR A 92 -7.56 -16.20 -4.21
N LEU A 93 -6.48 -16.98 -4.36
CA LEU A 93 -5.33 -16.92 -3.46
C LEU A 93 -4.29 -15.85 -3.87
N GLU A 94 -4.53 -15.15 -4.98
CA GLU A 94 -3.64 -14.10 -5.45
C GLU A 94 -3.86 -12.81 -4.66
N SER A 95 -2.78 -12.16 -4.25
CA SER A 95 -2.91 -10.88 -3.56
C SER A 95 -3.26 -9.72 -4.49
N ASN A 96 -4.21 -8.89 -4.04
CA ASN A 96 -4.62 -7.63 -4.68
C ASN A 96 -3.77 -6.43 -4.24
N VAL A 97 -2.72 -6.64 -3.44
CA VAL A 97 -1.83 -5.58 -2.96
C VAL A 97 -0.36 -5.92 -3.17
N VAL A 98 0.46 -4.88 -3.14
CA VAL A 98 1.92 -4.96 -3.17
C VAL A 98 2.47 -4.13 -2.02
N VAL A 99 3.48 -4.66 -1.33
CA VAL A 99 4.18 -3.94 -0.27
C VAL A 99 5.48 -3.40 -0.84
N GLY A 100 5.61 -2.08 -0.87
CA GLY A 100 6.85 -1.38 -1.25
C GLY A 100 7.63 -0.96 -0.01
N VAL A 101 8.96 -1.11 -0.08
CA VAL A 101 9.89 -0.63 0.95
C VAL A 101 10.68 0.54 0.38
N TYR A 102 10.74 1.62 1.16
CA TYR A 102 11.29 2.91 0.78
C TYR A 102 12.21 3.45 1.87
N PHE A 103 13.25 4.19 1.47
CA PHE A 103 14.13 4.92 2.39
C PHE A 103 13.81 6.41 2.35
N VAL A 104 13.53 7.02 3.52
CA VAL A 104 13.31 8.45 3.63
C VAL A 104 14.65 9.10 3.99
N THR A 105 15.05 10.17 3.30
CA THR A 105 16.26 10.90 3.71
C THR A 105 15.89 12.27 4.26
N PRO A 106 16.58 12.76 5.31
CA PRO A 106 16.39 14.13 5.79
C PRO A 106 16.61 15.19 4.68
N ALA A 107 17.51 14.91 3.72
CA ALA A 107 17.86 15.84 2.63
C ALA A 107 16.97 15.73 1.37
N ASN A 108 16.17 14.66 1.25
CA ASN A 108 15.24 14.48 0.15
C ASN A 108 14.00 13.74 0.69
N PRO A 109 12.88 14.45 0.92
CA PRO A 109 11.65 13.86 1.43
C PRO A 109 10.94 13.01 0.38
N ASN A 110 11.49 12.85 -0.84
CA ASN A 110 11.03 11.87 -1.82
C ASN A 110 11.69 10.53 -1.53
N PRO A 111 10.98 9.56 -0.94
CA PRO A 111 11.62 8.36 -0.45
C PRO A 111 12.03 7.47 -1.62
N LEU A 112 13.26 6.97 -1.56
CA LEU A 112 13.82 6.16 -2.63
C LEU A 112 13.21 4.76 -2.58
N PRO A 113 12.63 4.25 -3.69
CA PRO A 113 12.14 2.87 -3.73
C PRO A 113 13.31 1.89 -3.61
N TYR A 114 13.13 0.81 -2.85
CA TYR A 114 14.13 -0.26 -2.73
C TYR A 114 13.62 -1.57 -3.32
N LYS A 115 12.61 -2.17 -2.70
CA LYS A 115 12.12 -3.49 -3.10
C LYS A 115 10.62 -3.61 -2.87
N THR A 116 9.98 -4.45 -3.67
CA THR A 116 8.56 -4.77 -3.54
C THR A 116 8.36 -6.24 -3.20
N PHE A 117 7.33 -6.51 -2.41
CA PHE A 117 6.96 -7.82 -1.92
C PHE A 117 5.46 -8.02 -2.12
N THR A 118 5.04 -9.26 -2.31
CA THR A 118 3.62 -9.59 -2.50
C THR A 118 3.18 -10.48 -1.34
N PRO A 119 2.17 -10.07 -0.56
CA PRO A 119 1.61 -10.93 0.47
C PRO A 119 1.03 -12.20 -0.13
N ASN A 120 0.97 -13.26 0.67
CA ASN A 120 0.22 -14.46 0.31
C ASN A 120 -1.30 -14.21 0.48
N GLY A 121 -2.14 -15.19 0.13
CA GLY A 121 -3.60 -15.05 0.20
C GLY A 121 -4.18 -14.80 1.60
N THR A 122 -3.38 -14.95 2.66
CA THR A 122 -3.78 -14.63 4.04
C THR A 122 -3.22 -13.29 4.53
N GLY A 123 -2.57 -12.51 3.65
CA GLY A 123 -2.01 -11.19 3.98
C GLY A 123 -0.63 -11.24 4.65
N PHE A 124 0.02 -12.40 4.75
CA PHE A 124 1.38 -12.48 5.28
C PHE A 124 2.43 -12.12 4.22
N VAL A 125 3.40 -11.31 4.62
CA VAL A 125 4.56 -10.96 3.78
C VAL A 125 5.82 -10.87 4.61
N LYS A 126 6.92 -11.38 4.06
CA LYS A 126 8.27 -11.18 4.59
C LYS A 126 8.92 -10.06 3.80
N ILE A 127 9.30 -8.98 4.49
CA ILE A 127 9.98 -7.84 3.92
C ILE A 127 11.42 -7.76 4.43
N GLU A 128 12.27 -7.06 3.68
CA GLU A 128 13.68 -6.88 4.02
C GLU A 128 14.20 -5.53 3.54
N TRP A 129 15.21 -5.02 4.25
CA TRP A 129 15.93 -3.79 3.92
C TRP A 129 17.35 -3.86 4.48
N PRO A 130 18.29 -3.02 4.00
CA PRO A 130 19.65 -2.98 4.51
C PRO A 130 19.76 -2.60 6.00
N LYS A 131 20.72 -3.20 6.72
CA LYS A 131 20.90 -2.96 8.16
C LYS A 131 21.35 -1.54 8.52
N GLU A 132 22.02 -0.86 7.61
CA GLU A 132 22.55 0.49 7.85
C GLU A 132 21.51 1.60 7.71
N TRP A 133 20.31 1.28 7.23
CA TRP A 133 19.24 2.26 7.12
C TRP A 133 18.82 2.79 8.50
N SER A 134 18.85 4.12 8.63
CA SER A 134 18.44 4.80 9.86
C SER A 134 16.92 4.88 10.02
N ASN A 135 16.16 4.76 8.93
CA ASN A 135 14.70 4.70 8.91
C ASN A 135 14.22 3.77 7.80
N VAL A 136 12.95 3.40 7.83
CA VAL A 136 12.30 2.67 6.73
C VAL A 136 10.84 3.07 6.63
N THR A 137 10.37 3.34 5.43
CA THR A 137 8.94 3.50 5.13
C THR A 137 8.45 2.31 4.32
N ILE A 138 7.36 1.73 4.77
CA ILE A 138 6.68 0.59 4.16
C ILE A 138 5.32 1.10 3.69
N ALA A 139 4.99 0.94 2.41
CA ALA A 139 3.68 1.29 1.90
C ALA A 139 3.00 0.05 1.31
N VAL A 140 1.78 -0.22 1.75
CA VAL A 140 0.90 -1.20 1.12
C VAL A 140 0.08 -0.47 0.05
N LYS A 141 0.21 -0.92 -1.20
CA LYS A 141 -0.44 -0.30 -2.35
C LYS A 141 -1.35 -1.28 -3.06
N ALA A 142 -2.43 -0.77 -3.67
CA ALA A 142 -3.27 -1.58 -4.53
C ALA A 142 -2.48 -2.07 -5.75
N LYS A 143 -2.73 -3.30 -6.19
CA LYS A 143 -2.26 -3.81 -7.48
C LYS A 143 -3.29 -3.56 -8.56
N GLY A 144 -2.80 -3.43 -9.79
CA GLY A 144 -3.64 -3.52 -10.96
C GLY A 144 -4.33 -4.87 -11.03
N TRP A 145 -5.48 -4.90 -11.68
CA TRP A 145 -6.31 -6.09 -11.88
C TRP A 145 -5.51 -7.26 -12.48
N TYR A 146 -4.64 -6.97 -13.45
CA TYR A 146 -3.77 -7.94 -14.10
C TYR A 146 -2.49 -8.27 -13.31
N GLY A 147 -2.33 -7.72 -12.11
CA GLY A 147 -1.20 -7.99 -11.23
C GLY A 147 -0.09 -6.94 -11.26
N ASP A 148 -0.24 -5.88 -12.07
CA ASP A 148 0.72 -4.80 -12.18
C ASP A 148 0.95 -4.09 -10.85
N LYS A 149 2.21 -3.74 -10.59
CA LYS A 149 2.64 -3.05 -9.35
C LYS A 149 2.55 -1.53 -9.54
N ILE A 150 1.31 -1.04 -9.57
CA ILE A 150 1.01 0.37 -9.82
C ILE A 150 1.67 1.27 -8.77
N GLY A 151 2.37 2.30 -9.25
CA GLY A 151 2.95 3.36 -8.43
C GLY A 151 4.02 2.92 -7.43
N THR A 152 4.64 1.75 -7.60
CA THR A 152 5.65 1.26 -6.64
C THR A 152 7.02 1.91 -6.78
N ASP A 153 7.28 2.55 -7.92
CA ASP A 153 8.50 3.29 -8.26
C ASP A 153 8.64 4.63 -7.53
N ARG A 154 7.56 5.13 -6.89
CA ARG A 154 7.57 6.36 -6.07
C ARG A 154 6.69 6.17 -4.85
N LEU A 155 7.07 6.69 -3.67
CA LEU A 155 6.25 6.51 -2.47
C LEU A 155 4.85 7.11 -2.65
N PHE A 156 4.76 8.38 -3.07
CA PHE A 156 3.49 9.12 -3.20
C PHE A 156 2.90 8.97 -4.61
N SER A 157 2.52 7.75 -4.95
CA SER A 157 1.99 7.38 -6.26
C SER A 157 1.17 6.10 -6.16
N GLY A 158 0.16 5.96 -7.03
CA GLY A 158 -0.82 4.87 -6.97
C GLY A 158 -1.69 4.93 -5.71
N ILE A 159 -2.55 3.93 -5.55
CA ILE A 159 -3.43 3.88 -4.37
C ILE A 159 -2.67 3.34 -3.16
N ILE A 160 -2.46 4.18 -2.14
CA ILE A 160 -1.80 3.82 -0.88
C ILE A 160 -2.87 3.43 0.13
N LEU A 161 -2.88 2.16 0.51
CA LEU A 161 -3.86 1.56 1.43
C LEU A 161 -3.40 1.60 2.88
N SER A 162 -2.10 1.58 3.10
CA SER A 162 -1.48 1.75 4.41
C SER A 162 -0.04 2.23 4.25
N MET A 163 0.46 2.97 5.24
CA MET A 163 1.85 3.41 5.32
C MET A 163 2.38 3.25 6.76
N ILE A 164 3.55 2.65 6.91
CA ILE A 164 4.26 2.54 8.19
C ILE A 164 5.62 3.21 7.99
N THR A 165 5.97 4.18 8.84
CA THR A 165 7.32 4.73 8.88
C THR A 165 7.97 4.41 10.22
N VAL A 166 9.09 3.71 10.17
CA VAL A 166 9.92 3.35 11.31
C VAL A 166 11.08 4.34 11.42
N ASN A 167 11.22 4.94 12.61
CA ASN A 167 12.17 6.01 12.90
C ASN A 167 11.99 7.25 12.01
N ALA A 168 10.76 7.76 11.94
CA ALA A 168 10.44 8.95 11.17
C ALA A 168 11.21 10.19 11.68
N THR A 169 11.65 11.06 10.77
CA THR A 169 12.29 12.33 11.14
C THR A 169 11.26 13.34 11.64
N GLU A 170 11.68 14.35 12.40
CA GLU A 170 10.79 15.43 12.86
C GLU A 170 10.06 16.11 11.69
N SER A 171 10.78 16.40 10.60
CA SER A 171 10.20 16.93 9.36
C SER A 171 9.12 16.04 8.74
N TRP A 172 9.14 14.72 8.98
CA TRP A 172 8.11 13.80 8.51
C TRP A 172 6.83 13.91 9.34
N TYR A 173 6.96 14.12 10.66
CA TYR A 173 5.81 14.44 11.53
C TYR A 173 5.21 15.80 11.16
N GLU A 174 6.05 16.80 10.90
CA GLU A 174 5.60 18.13 10.44
C GLU A 174 4.87 18.04 9.10
N GLN A 175 5.39 17.26 8.14
CA GLN A 175 4.74 17.01 6.85
C GLN A 175 3.34 16.40 7.00
N PHE A 176 3.13 15.58 8.03
CA PHE A 176 1.84 14.96 8.33
C PHE A 176 0.92 15.84 9.19
N ASN A 177 1.36 17.06 9.52
CA ASN A 177 0.64 18.05 10.31
C ASN A 177 0.25 17.55 11.72
N ILE A 178 1.18 16.87 12.39
CA ILE A 178 0.98 16.32 13.75
C ILE A 178 2.00 16.88 14.74
N PRO A 179 1.97 18.20 15.01
CA PRO A 179 2.93 18.86 15.89
C PRO A 179 2.91 18.26 17.31
N GLY A 180 4.06 18.25 17.99
CA GLY A 180 4.19 17.72 19.35
C GLY A 180 4.12 16.18 19.48
N SER A 181 4.09 15.47 18.34
CA SER A 181 4.09 14.00 18.29
C SER A 181 5.44 13.39 17.94
N PHE A 182 6.44 14.21 17.60
CA PHE A 182 7.79 13.72 17.31
C PHE A 182 8.34 12.89 18.48
N GLY A 183 8.93 11.73 18.17
CA GLY A 183 9.43 10.80 19.18
C GLY A 183 8.33 9.96 19.86
N LYS A 184 7.10 9.97 19.37
CA LYS A 184 6.01 9.09 19.86
C LYS A 184 5.59 8.10 18.78
N ASN A 185 5.12 6.93 19.21
CA ASN A 185 4.37 6.04 18.34
C ASN A 185 2.98 6.61 18.13
N VAL A 186 2.62 6.91 16.89
CA VAL A 186 1.31 7.45 16.55
C VAL A 186 0.72 6.72 15.36
N THR A 187 -0.60 6.69 15.32
CA THR A 187 -1.35 6.14 14.21
C THR A 187 -2.49 7.06 13.85
N LEU A 188 -2.78 7.14 12.57
CA LEU A 188 -4.00 7.71 12.04
C LEU A 188 -5.07 6.63 12.01
N GLN A 189 -6.22 6.90 12.60
CA GLN A 189 -7.37 6.00 12.61
C GLN A 189 -8.18 6.11 11.30
N MET A 190 -9.10 5.17 11.11
CA MET A 190 -9.95 5.14 9.91
C MET A 190 -10.94 6.31 9.83
N ASP A 191 -11.19 7.01 10.94
CA ASP A 191 -11.98 8.24 10.99
C ASP A 191 -11.17 9.50 10.65
N GLY A 192 -9.85 9.38 10.48
CA GLY A 192 -8.96 10.51 10.20
C GLY A 192 -8.37 11.18 11.44
N THR A 193 -8.58 10.64 12.64
CA THR A 193 -7.99 11.17 13.88
C THR A 193 -6.63 10.55 14.17
N TRP A 194 -5.71 11.34 14.74
CA TRP A 194 -4.42 10.84 15.21
C TRP A 194 -4.50 10.42 16.69
N THR A 195 -3.93 9.26 17.00
CA THR A 195 -3.84 8.74 18.38
C THR A 195 -2.49 8.09 18.64
N LEU A 196 -2.23 7.71 19.89
CA LEU A 196 -1.06 6.93 20.27
C LEU A 196 -1.19 5.49 19.75
N ALA A 197 -0.14 5.01 19.07
CA ALA A 197 -0.07 3.64 18.59
C ALA A 197 0.42 2.70 19.71
N ASN A 198 -0.05 1.44 19.72
CA ASN A 198 0.31 0.45 20.76
C ASN A 198 1.43 -0.54 20.35
N HIS A 199 2.43 -0.06 19.62
CA HIS A 199 3.39 -0.92 18.92
C HIS A 199 4.74 -1.13 19.62
N ASP A 200 4.99 -0.48 20.76
CA ASP A 200 6.36 -0.39 21.30
C ASP A 200 6.84 -1.65 22.01
N THR A 201 5.94 -2.47 22.58
CA THR A 201 6.39 -3.52 23.51
C THR A 201 5.59 -4.81 23.54
N TYR A 202 4.39 -4.90 22.96
CA TYR A 202 3.45 -6.01 23.23
C TYR A 202 3.25 -6.30 24.73
N THR A 203 3.59 -5.34 25.61
CA THR A 203 3.33 -5.44 27.05
C THR A 203 1.91 -5.06 27.40
N ASP A 204 1.22 -4.41 26.46
CA ASP A 204 -0.16 -3.95 26.56
C ASP A 204 -1.04 -4.72 25.55
N TYR A 205 -2.35 -4.65 25.77
CA TYR A 205 -3.37 -5.28 24.92
C TYR A 205 -3.29 -4.76 23.48
N PHE A 206 -3.13 -5.64 22.49
CA PHE A 206 -3.25 -5.30 21.07
C PHE A 206 -4.66 -4.74 20.82
N ASP A 207 -4.69 -3.60 20.14
CA ASP A 207 -5.91 -2.81 19.94
C ASP A 207 -5.96 -2.35 18.48
N PHE A 208 -6.96 -2.82 17.73
CA PHE A 208 -7.14 -2.46 16.33
C PHE A 208 -7.35 -0.95 16.12
N GLU A 209 -7.94 -0.24 17.10
CA GLU A 209 -8.13 1.21 17.02
C GLU A 209 -6.80 1.96 17.12
N LYS A 210 -5.78 1.33 17.71
CA LYS A 210 -4.40 1.86 17.81
C LYS A 210 -3.45 1.32 16.74
N ASN A 211 -3.99 0.74 15.67
CA ASN A 211 -3.26 0.10 14.56
C ASN A 211 -3.80 0.55 13.19
N GLY A 212 -4.20 1.81 13.05
CA GLY A 212 -4.83 2.34 11.85
C GLY A 212 -3.92 2.37 10.60
N PRO A 213 -4.44 2.88 9.47
CA PRO A 213 -3.78 2.73 8.18
C PRO A 213 -2.47 3.48 8.01
N VAL A 214 -2.22 4.56 8.74
CA VAL A 214 -0.95 5.29 8.69
C VAL A 214 -0.31 5.27 10.07
N VAL A 215 0.90 4.72 10.18
CA VAL A 215 1.60 4.52 11.45
C VAL A 215 2.99 5.12 11.41
N LEU A 216 3.35 5.88 12.43
CA LEU A 216 4.72 6.34 12.67
C LEU A 216 5.24 5.73 13.97
N LEU A 217 6.38 5.05 13.88
CA LEU A 217 6.99 4.35 15.00
C LEU A 217 8.30 5.03 15.40
N ASN A 218 8.40 5.39 16.68
CA ASN A 218 9.65 5.78 17.33
C ASN A 218 10.45 4.53 17.75
N ALA A 219 10.84 3.73 16.75
CA ALA A 219 11.68 2.57 16.93
C ALA A 219 12.78 2.58 15.89
N THR A 220 13.97 2.05 16.21
CA THR A 220 15.00 1.87 15.19
C THR A 220 14.58 0.76 14.21
N PRO A 221 14.99 0.80 12.93
CA PRO A 221 14.70 -0.27 11.99
C PRO A 221 15.23 -1.65 12.45
N SER A 222 16.35 -1.67 13.17
CA SER A 222 16.89 -2.89 13.78
C SER A 222 15.99 -3.47 14.88
N ASN A 223 15.49 -2.62 15.78
CA ASN A 223 14.56 -3.04 16.83
C ASN A 223 13.23 -3.52 16.24
N PHE A 224 12.71 -2.81 15.24
CA PHE A 224 11.52 -3.24 14.51
C PHE A 224 11.73 -4.64 13.89
N ALA A 225 12.82 -4.83 13.13
CA ALA A 225 13.14 -6.13 12.54
C ALA A 225 13.28 -7.25 13.59
N LYS A 226 13.89 -6.96 14.74
CA LYS A 226 14.02 -7.92 15.84
C LYS A 226 12.67 -8.34 16.41
N ASN A 227 11.80 -7.37 16.69
CA ASN A 227 10.49 -7.59 17.30
C ASN A 227 9.54 -8.37 16.36
N TYR A 228 9.58 -8.06 15.07
CA TYR A 228 8.70 -8.65 14.05
C TYR A 228 9.44 -9.70 13.19
N SER A 229 10.42 -10.40 13.77
CA SER A 229 11.32 -11.32 13.06
C SER A 229 10.71 -12.68 12.68
N LYS A 230 9.48 -12.96 13.13
CA LYS A 230 8.80 -14.24 12.89
C LYS A 230 7.32 -14.04 12.52
N PRO A 231 6.70 -14.96 11.76
CA PRO A 231 5.29 -14.86 11.37
C PRO A 231 4.32 -14.75 12.56
N GLU A 232 4.58 -15.47 13.65
CA GLU A 232 3.73 -15.45 14.86
C GLU A 232 3.72 -14.09 15.58
N ASN A 233 4.76 -13.28 15.36
CA ASN A 233 4.89 -11.93 15.89
C ASN A 233 4.88 -10.91 14.73
N ALA A 234 4.16 -11.17 13.64
CA ALA A 234 4.13 -10.24 12.52
C ALA A 234 3.48 -8.91 12.92
N PHE A 235 3.99 -7.80 12.34
CA PHE A 235 3.38 -6.49 12.51
C PHE A 235 2.03 -6.46 11.79
N VAL A 236 0.93 -6.29 12.52
CA VAL A 236 -0.40 -6.19 11.92
C VAL A 236 -0.58 -4.80 11.34
N THR A 237 -0.88 -4.71 10.05
CA THR A 237 -1.10 -3.45 9.33
C THR A 237 -2.49 -3.43 8.73
N ILE A 238 -3.31 -2.48 9.18
CA ILE A 238 -4.67 -2.30 8.67
C ILE A 238 -4.60 -1.49 7.38
N CYS A 239 -5.16 -2.04 6.31
CA CYS A 239 -5.29 -1.37 5.02
C CYS A 239 -6.69 -0.81 4.87
N ALA A 240 -6.77 0.42 4.36
CA ALA A 240 -8.03 1.07 4.03
C ALA A 240 -8.67 0.41 2.80
N VAL A 241 -9.36 -0.70 3.01
CA VAL A 241 -10.12 -1.42 1.99
C VAL A 241 -11.48 -1.75 2.58
N THR A 242 -12.53 -1.34 1.88
CA THR A 242 -13.90 -1.72 2.22
C THR A 242 -14.41 -2.77 1.25
N TRP A 243 -15.18 -3.73 1.76
CA TRP A 243 -15.83 -4.75 0.94
C TRP A 243 -17.27 -4.33 0.70
N MET A 244 -17.66 -4.15 -0.55
CA MET A 244 -19.01 -3.69 -0.91
C MET A 244 -19.71 -4.67 -1.84
N LYS A 245 -21.04 -4.78 -1.71
CA LYS A 245 -21.88 -5.37 -2.75
C LYS A 245 -22.55 -4.25 -3.52
N PHE A 246 -22.59 -4.37 -4.83
CA PHE A 246 -23.33 -3.47 -5.69
C PHE A 246 -24.57 -4.18 -6.19
N HIS A 247 -25.70 -3.47 -6.17
CA HIS A 247 -26.95 -3.93 -6.74
C HIS A 247 -27.27 -3.09 -7.96
N THR A 248 -27.50 -3.73 -9.10
CA THR A 248 -27.87 -3.03 -10.34
C THR A 248 -29.28 -3.42 -10.72
N HIS A 249 -30.14 -2.41 -10.85
CA HIS A 249 -31.54 -2.59 -11.18
C HIS A 249 -31.98 -1.72 -12.35
N THR A 250 -33.14 -2.03 -12.92
CA THR A 250 -33.74 -1.25 -14.01
C THR A 250 -34.96 -0.52 -13.50
N TRP A 251 -35.21 0.71 -13.99
CA TRP A 251 -36.37 1.51 -13.58
C TRP A 251 -37.74 0.93 -14.03
N TYR A 252 -37.77 -0.16 -14.80
CA TYR A 252 -38.98 -0.71 -15.41
C TYR A 252 -39.40 -2.04 -14.74
N SER A 253 -40.38 -1.94 -13.86
CA SER A 253 -40.67 -2.79 -12.70
C SER A 253 -41.39 -4.13 -12.95
N LEU A 254 -40.82 -5.04 -13.75
CA LEU A 254 -41.30 -6.46 -13.76
C LEU A 254 -40.21 -7.50 -13.51
N LYS A 255 -38.94 -7.17 -13.78
CA LYS A 255 -37.76 -7.91 -13.34
C LYS A 255 -36.68 -6.89 -12.98
N ASP A 256 -36.55 -6.63 -11.69
CA ASP A 256 -35.74 -5.52 -11.18
C ASP A 256 -34.23 -5.82 -11.16
N ASN A 257 -33.80 -7.03 -11.52
CA ASN A 257 -32.41 -7.44 -11.39
C ASN A 257 -31.71 -7.44 -12.74
N LEU A 258 -30.77 -6.52 -12.93
CA LEU A 258 -29.91 -6.53 -14.11
C LEU A 258 -28.77 -7.51 -13.90
N SER A 259 -28.94 -8.76 -14.36
CA SER A 259 -27.85 -9.74 -14.40
C SER A 259 -26.81 -9.35 -15.45
N TYR A 260 -25.54 -9.66 -15.20
CA TYR A 260 -24.41 -9.36 -16.08
C TYR A 260 -24.02 -7.87 -16.20
N ALA A 261 -24.50 -7.02 -15.30
CA ALA A 261 -23.98 -5.66 -15.18
C ALA A 261 -22.53 -5.70 -14.66
N GLN A 262 -21.67 -4.83 -15.20
CA GLN A 262 -20.26 -4.81 -14.83
C GLN A 262 -19.97 -3.62 -13.90
N VAL A 263 -19.34 -3.90 -12.77
CA VAL A 263 -18.73 -2.89 -11.91
C VAL A 263 -17.23 -2.92 -12.15
N ARG A 264 -16.64 -1.76 -12.40
CA ARG A 264 -15.19 -1.60 -12.59
C ARG A 264 -14.69 -0.45 -11.73
N VAL A 265 -13.58 -0.68 -11.05
CA VAL A 265 -12.93 0.27 -10.15
C VAL A 265 -11.59 0.63 -10.77
N TYR A 266 -11.39 1.91 -11.02
CA TYR A 266 -10.20 2.44 -11.67
C TYR A 266 -9.45 3.39 -10.73
N ASP A 267 -8.12 3.32 -10.76
CA ASP A 267 -7.24 4.33 -10.18
C ASP A 267 -7.15 5.53 -11.14
N LEU A 268 -7.83 6.62 -10.79
CA LEU A 268 -7.81 7.85 -11.58
C LEU A 268 -6.43 8.53 -11.56
N ASN A 269 -5.65 8.32 -10.48
CA ASN A 269 -4.31 8.87 -10.31
C ASN A 269 -3.26 8.11 -11.12
N TYR A 270 -3.62 6.97 -11.73
CA TYR A 270 -2.77 6.28 -12.70
C TYR A 270 -2.40 7.21 -13.88
N SER A 271 -3.23 8.20 -14.18
CA SER A 271 -2.95 9.21 -15.21
C SER A 271 -1.73 10.08 -14.95
N ALA A 272 -1.32 10.24 -13.69
CA ALA A 272 -0.04 10.86 -13.34
C ALA A 272 1.18 10.07 -13.88
N HIS A 273 0.98 8.82 -14.32
CA HIS A 273 1.98 7.99 -15.00
C HIS A 273 1.90 8.03 -16.52
N GLY A 274 1.12 8.95 -17.10
CA GLY A 274 1.01 9.15 -18.54
C GLY A 274 0.07 8.16 -19.24
N VAL A 275 -0.87 7.55 -18.51
CA VAL A 275 -1.83 6.58 -19.05
C VAL A 275 -3.27 6.98 -18.73
N SER A 276 -4.20 6.81 -19.66
CA SER A 276 -5.61 7.18 -19.41
C SER A 276 -6.17 6.52 -18.14
N ALA A 277 -6.90 7.30 -17.35
CA ALA A 277 -7.61 6.86 -16.15
C ALA A 277 -8.65 5.74 -16.42
N THR A 278 -9.10 5.58 -17.66
CA THR A 278 -10.01 4.49 -18.09
C THR A 278 -9.31 3.34 -18.81
N SER A 279 -7.98 3.36 -18.85
CA SER A 279 -7.22 2.28 -19.48
C SER A 279 -7.34 0.97 -18.69
N PRO A 280 -7.14 -0.19 -19.33
CA PRO A 280 -7.01 -1.45 -18.60
C PRO A 280 -5.89 -1.46 -17.55
N ALA A 281 -4.88 -0.59 -17.69
CA ALA A 281 -3.74 -0.48 -16.79
C ALA A 281 -4.07 0.25 -15.48
N SER A 282 -5.12 1.08 -15.44
CA SER A 282 -5.62 1.71 -14.21
C SER A 282 -6.70 0.88 -13.50
N LEU A 283 -7.15 -0.23 -14.08
CA LEU A 283 -8.17 -1.09 -13.47
C LEU A 283 -7.58 -1.76 -12.22
N VAL A 284 -8.22 -1.60 -11.07
CA VAL A 284 -7.79 -2.20 -9.79
C VAL A 284 -8.81 -3.21 -9.25
N GLY A 285 -10.05 -3.16 -9.72
CA GLY A 285 -11.11 -4.10 -9.34
C GLY A 285 -12.18 -4.22 -10.41
N ALA A 286 -12.74 -5.41 -10.54
CA ALA A 286 -13.89 -5.66 -11.41
C ALA A 286 -14.79 -6.73 -10.81
N ALA A 287 -16.10 -6.60 -11.06
CA ALA A 287 -17.09 -7.59 -10.68
C ALA A 287 -18.27 -7.55 -11.65
N VAL A 288 -19.05 -8.63 -11.64
CA VAL A 288 -20.27 -8.76 -12.42
C VAL A 288 -21.42 -9.07 -11.48
N THR A 289 -22.60 -8.52 -11.74
CA THR A 289 -23.80 -8.94 -11.03
C THR A 289 -24.18 -10.35 -11.47
N VAL A 290 -24.23 -11.26 -10.50
CA VAL A 290 -24.44 -12.68 -10.72
C VAL A 290 -25.61 -13.15 -9.88
N GLY A 291 -26.51 -13.92 -10.49
CA GLY A 291 -27.63 -14.53 -9.77
C GLY A 291 -28.95 -13.77 -9.89
N ALA A 292 -29.96 -14.37 -9.26
CA ALA A 292 -31.35 -13.94 -9.32
C ALA A 292 -31.66 -12.73 -8.42
N ASP A 293 -30.72 -12.29 -7.58
CA ASP A 293 -30.83 -11.13 -6.67
C ASP A 293 -30.24 -9.84 -7.27
N GLY A 294 -29.61 -9.90 -8.44
CA GLY A 294 -29.04 -8.73 -9.13
C GLY A 294 -27.87 -8.09 -8.39
N GLN A 295 -27.25 -8.79 -7.46
CA GLN A 295 -26.09 -8.28 -6.71
C GLN A 295 -24.78 -8.76 -7.32
N THR A 296 -23.73 -7.98 -7.16
CA THR A 296 -22.37 -8.51 -7.22
C THR A 296 -22.12 -9.37 -5.99
N LYS A 297 -21.16 -10.29 -6.07
CA LYS A 297 -20.48 -10.75 -4.85
C LYS A 297 -19.75 -9.58 -4.19
N TRP A 298 -19.15 -9.80 -3.02
CA TRP A 298 -18.32 -8.78 -2.36
C TRP A 298 -17.24 -8.31 -3.32
N VAL A 299 -17.01 -6.99 -3.40
CA VAL A 299 -16.00 -6.34 -4.24
C VAL A 299 -15.07 -5.55 -3.33
N PRO A 300 -13.74 -5.72 -3.43
CA PRO A 300 -12.81 -4.94 -2.63
C PRO A 300 -12.68 -3.54 -3.24
N ILE A 301 -12.91 -2.52 -2.44
CA ILE A 301 -12.78 -1.13 -2.82
C ILE A 301 -11.57 -0.56 -2.08
N PRO A 302 -10.43 -0.39 -2.78
CA PRO A 302 -9.25 0.24 -2.21
C PRO A 302 -9.54 1.71 -1.93
N LEU A 303 -9.27 2.15 -0.70
CA LEU A 303 -9.45 3.53 -0.27
C LEU A 303 -8.07 4.18 -0.10
N GLN A 304 -7.94 5.37 -0.66
CA GLN A 304 -6.70 6.15 -0.58
C GLN A 304 -6.54 6.71 0.83
N THR A 305 -5.38 6.48 1.44
CA THR A 305 -5.04 7.02 2.78
C THR A 305 -4.24 8.32 2.72
N MET A 306 -3.61 8.59 1.57
CA MET A 306 -2.69 9.70 1.37
C MET A 306 -3.15 10.64 0.26
N HIS A 307 -3.11 11.95 0.52
CA HIS A 307 -3.11 12.94 -0.54
C HIS A 307 -1.75 12.90 -1.25
N LEU A 308 -1.71 12.53 -2.53
CA LEU A 308 -0.46 12.26 -3.24
C LEU A 308 0.35 13.53 -3.52
N ASP A 309 -0.29 14.61 -3.95
CA ASP A 309 0.40 15.87 -4.28
C ASP A 309 0.93 16.58 -3.03
N LEU A 310 0.08 16.69 -2.00
CA LEU A 310 0.44 17.26 -0.70
C LEU A 310 1.32 16.33 0.14
N LYS A 311 1.45 15.05 -0.25
CA LYS A 311 2.26 14.03 0.41
C LYS A 311 1.95 13.86 1.90
N LYS A 312 0.69 14.00 2.28
CA LYS A 312 0.21 13.91 3.67
C LYS A 312 -1.07 13.06 3.74
N PRO A 313 -1.39 12.45 4.88
CA PRO A 313 -2.59 11.63 4.99
C PRO A 313 -3.88 12.45 4.99
N PHE A 314 -4.99 11.81 4.62
CA PHE A 314 -6.32 12.36 4.87
C PHE A 314 -6.65 12.24 6.36
N SER A 315 -6.80 13.38 7.05
CA SER A 315 -7.08 13.46 8.49
C SER A 315 -8.19 14.47 8.77
N GLU A 316 -8.79 14.49 9.96
CA GLU A 316 -9.84 15.48 10.29
C GLU A 316 -9.30 16.92 10.36
N ASP A 317 -8.04 17.09 10.81
CA ASP A 317 -7.36 18.39 10.81
C ASP A 317 -6.90 18.81 9.39
N PHE A 318 -7.22 18.02 8.36
CA PHE A 318 -6.97 18.38 6.98
C PHE A 318 -8.03 19.37 6.50
N ASP A 319 -7.75 20.66 6.68
CA ASP A 319 -8.47 21.73 5.98
C ASP A 319 -7.88 21.89 4.56
N PRO A 320 -8.64 21.56 3.50
CA PRO A 320 -8.18 21.75 2.12
C PRO A 320 -8.21 23.22 1.65
N GLU A 321 -8.74 24.18 2.44
CA GLU A 321 -8.90 25.59 1.99
C GLU A 321 -7.58 26.39 1.91
N VAL A 322 -6.45 25.85 2.35
CA VAL A 322 -5.14 26.49 2.16
C VAL A 322 -4.47 25.99 0.87
N ASP A 323 -4.94 26.49 -0.27
CA ASP A 323 -4.23 26.39 -1.55
C ASP A 323 -3.00 27.34 -1.52
N PRO A 324 -1.76 26.86 -1.71
CA PRO A 324 -0.57 27.72 -1.77
C PRO A 324 -0.51 28.62 -3.04
N ALA A 325 -1.57 28.66 -3.85
CA ALA A 325 -1.71 29.56 -4.99
C ALA A 325 -2.45 30.89 -4.71
N ASN A 326 -2.78 31.21 -3.44
CA ASN A 326 -3.27 32.54 -3.03
C ASN A 326 -2.36 33.20 -1.98
#